data_AF-A0A7Y3EG24-F1
#
_entry.id   AF-A0A7Y3EG24-F1
#
_cell.length_a   1.000
_cell.length_b   1.000
_cell.length_c   1.000
_cell.angle_alpha   90.00
_cell.angle_beta   90.00
_cell.angle_gamma   90.00
#
_symmetry.space_group_name_H-M   'P 1'
#
loop_
_entity.id
_entity.type
_entity.pdbx_description
1 polymer ?
#
loop_
_entity_poly.entity_id
_entity_poly.type
_entity_poly.pdbx_seq_one_letter_code
_entity_poly.pdbx_strand_id
1 'polypeptide(L)'
;MPDETAPRPAGGGEAPPLDAVDPVLNVFALANGMDLHRDRFDPPDRVLAWFRNGLERLIHLRPATGGTITVDLAAGPWGDRDAGRRVSLGDPVPAADLKARLPEAVEAANALTPPDPPSS
;
A
#
# COMPACT_ATOMS: atom_id res chain seq x y z
N MET A 1 49.90 -15.15 15.60
CA MET A 1 49.25 -15.22 14.28
C MET A 1 47.97 -16.03 14.45
N PRO A 2 46.82 -15.43 14.80
CA PRO A 2 45.55 -16.12 14.70
C PRO A 2 45.02 -16.03 13.27
N ASP A 3 44.66 -17.21 12.76
CA ASP A 3 43.94 -17.44 11.53
C ASP A 3 42.47 -17.05 11.79
N GLU A 4 42.00 -15.97 11.17
CA GLU A 4 40.61 -15.50 11.29
C GLU A 4 40.02 -15.27 9.90
N THR A 5 39.98 -16.35 9.11
CA THR A 5 39.22 -16.39 7.86
C THR A 5 37.86 -17.03 8.12
N ALA A 6 37.07 -16.44 9.01
CA ALA A 6 35.65 -16.80 9.12
C ALA A 6 34.87 -16.02 8.03
N PRO A 7 34.14 -16.69 7.13
CA PRO A 7 33.29 -15.98 6.18
C PRO A 7 32.20 -15.24 6.96
N ARG A 8 32.11 -13.92 6.74
CA ARG A 8 30.97 -13.11 7.19
C ARG A 8 29.68 -13.80 6.72
N PRO A 9 28.63 -13.90 7.56
CA PRO A 9 27.34 -14.33 7.07
C PRO A 9 26.93 -13.37 5.94
N ALA A 10 26.65 -13.92 4.77
CA ALA A 10 26.03 -13.18 3.69
C ALA A 10 24.74 -12.61 4.25
N GLY A 11 24.71 -11.30 4.48
CA GLY A 11 23.49 -10.56 4.76
C GLY A 11 22.61 -10.62 3.52
N GLY A 12 21.95 -11.75 3.32
CA GLY A 12 20.76 -11.86 2.48
C GLY A 12 19.66 -11.10 3.20
N GLY A 13 19.76 -9.78 3.20
CA GLY A 13 18.67 -8.92 3.64
C GLY A 13 17.51 -9.19 2.70
N GLU A 14 16.49 -9.89 3.20
CA GLU A 14 15.23 -10.04 2.51
C GLU A 14 14.77 -8.63 2.13
N ALA A 15 14.62 -8.37 0.83
CA ALA A 15 14.16 -7.07 0.37
C ALA A 15 12.81 -6.78 1.07
N PRO A 16 12.58 -5.56 1.58
CA PRO A 16 11.32 -5.22 2.21
C PRO A 16 10.16 -5.64 1.30
N PRO A 17 9.09 -6.27 1.82
CA PRO A 17 8.06 -6.91 0.99
C PRO A 17 7.40 -5.95 -0.01
N LEU A 18 7.41 -4.64 0.27
CA LEU A 18 6.92 -3.61 -0.64
C LEU A 18 7.86 -3.31 -1.82
N ASP A 19 9.17 -3.44 -1.65
CA ASP A 19 10.12 -3.17 -2.74
C ASP A 19 10.02 -4.23 -3.84
N ALA A 20 9.67 -5.46 -3.47
CA ALA A 20 9.44 -6.55 -4.42
C ALA A 20 8.21 -6.32 -5.31
N VAL A 21 7.22 -5.54 -4.84
CA VAL A 21 5.97 -5.28 -5.58
C VAL A 21 5.94 -3.93 -6.29
N ASP A 22 6.95 -3.06 -6.09
CA ASP A 22 7.05 -1.75 -6.73
C ASP A 22 6.84 -1.81 -8.26
N PRO A 23 7.49 -2.72 -9.03
CA PRO A 23 7.26 -2.80 -10.47
C PRO A 23 5.80 -3.10 -10.83
N VAL A 24 5.14 -3.98 -10.07
CA VAL A 24 3.73 -4.33 -10.26
C VAL A 24 2.84 -3.11 -9.98
N LEU A 25 3.11 -2.39 -8.89
CA LEU A 25 2.36 -1.20 -8.51
C LEU A 25 2.50 -0.08 -9.53
N ASN A 26 3.71 0.17 -10.06
CA ASN A 26 3.92 1.20 -11.09
C ASN A 26 3.11 0.88 -12.36
N VAL A 27 3.17 -0.36 -12.85
CA VAL A 27 2.42 -0.78 -14.05
C VAL A 27 0.91 -0.69 -13.80
N PHE A 28 0.45 -1.16 -12.64
CA PHE A 28 -0.96 -1.09 -12.28
C PHE A 28 -1.46 0.35 -12.20
N ALA A 29 -0.73 1.24 -11.53
CA ALA A 29 -1.09 2.64 -11.39
C ALA A 29 -1.22 3.32 -12.75
N LEU A 30 -0.21 3.14 -13.61
CA LEU A 30 -0.21 3.69 -14.97
C LEU A 30 -1.38 3.18 -15.81
N ALA A 31 -1.67 1.87 -15.75
CA ALA A 31 -2.75 1.25 -16.52
C ALA A 31 -4.14 1.72 -16.09
N ASN A 32 -4.30 2.20 -14.86
CA ASN A 32 -5.58 2.60 -14.28
C ASN A 32 -5.72 4.12 -14.07
N GLY A 33 -4.75 4.92 -14.53
CA GLY A 33 -4.77 6.38 -14.36
C GLY A 33 -4.69 6.80 -12.89
N MET A 34 -3.86 6.10 -12.11
CA MET A 34 -3.65 6.37 -10.68
C MET A 34 -2.23 6.92 -10.46
N ASP A 35 -2.08 7.69 -9.40
CA ASP A 35 -0.78 8.10 -8.89
C ASP A 35 -0.27 7.09 -7.87
N LEU A 36 1.00 6.71 -7.98
CA LEU A 36 1.69 5.91 -6.97
C LEU A 36 2.58 6.83 -6.13
N HIS A 37 2.21 7.02 -4.87
CA HIS A 37 3.04 7.67 -3.88
C HIS A 37 3.84 6.63 -3.09
N ARG A 38 5.11 6.91 -2.90
CA ARG A 38 6.00 6.10 -2.06
C ARG A 38 6.35 6.90 -0.84
N ASP A 39 5.83 6.47 0.29
CA ASP A 39 6.23 7.08 1.56
C ASP A 39 7.43 6.36 2.12
N ARG A 40 8.42 7.14 2.56
CA ARG A 40 9.70 6.64 3.08
C ARG A 40 9.77 6.70 4.61
N PHE A 41 8.65 6.99 5.28
CA PHE A 41 8.57 6.78 6.73
C PHE A 41 8.78 5.31 7.07
N ASP A 42 9.22 5.01 8.30
CA ASP A 42 9.45 3.64 8.78
C ASP A 42 8.25 3.22 9.66
N PRO A 43 7.44 2.21 9.27
CA PRO A 43 7.61 1.37 8.09
C PRO A 43 7.17 2.04 6.77
N PRO A 44 7.84 1.71 5.64
CA PRO A 44 7.51 2.30 4.34
C PRO A 44 6.09 1.98 3.92
N ASP A 45 5.41 2.92 3.26
CA ASP A 45 4.05 2.77 2.73
C ASP A 45 4.07 2.97 1.20
N ARG A 46 3.09 2.39 0.52
CA ARG A 46 2.76 2.67 -0.87
C ARG A 46 1.30 3.05 -0.96
N VAL A 47 1.02 4.19 -1.58
CA VAL A 47 -0.34 4.69 -1.72
C VAL A 47 -0.68 4.84 -3.18
N LEU A 48 -1.71 4.13 -3.64
CA LEU A 48 -2.35 4.37 -4.93
C LEU A 48 -3.46 5.38 -4.75
N ALA A 49 -3.41 6.49 -5.48
CA ALA A 49 -4.36 7.59 -5.38
C ALA A 49 -5.04 7.86 -6.73
N TRP A 50 -6.34 8.13 -6.72
CA TRP A 50 -7.09 8.60 -7.89
C TRP A 50 -8.35 9.35 -7.49
N PHE A 51 -8.98 10.00 -8.47
CA PHE A 51 -10.24 10.72 -8.25
C PHE A 51 -11.42 9.97 -8.85
N ARG A 52 -12.51 9.88 -8.08
CA ARG A 52 -13.79 9.39 -8.57
C ARG A 52 -14.94 10.06 -7.82
N ASN A 53 -15.94 10.53 -8.56
CA ASN A 53 -17.16 11.17 -8.02
C ASN A 53 -16.86 12.36 -7.10
N GLY A 54 -15.84 13.17 -7.42
CA GLY A 54 -15.44 14.32 -6.61
C GLY A 54 -14.69 13.99 -5.32
N LEU A 55 -14.32 12.72 -5.11
CA LEU A 55 -13.57 12.25 -3.95
C LEU A 55 -12.20 11.71 -4.37
N GLU A 56 -11.21 11.95 -3.52
CA GLU A 56 -9.93 11.26 -3.58
C GLU A 56 -10.11 9.85 -3.00
N ARG A 57 -9.65 8.85 -3.74
CA ARG A 57 -9.68 7.43 -3.38
C ARG A 57 -8.25 6.99 -3.18
N LEU A 58 -8.00 6.28 -2.09
CA LEU A 58 -6.67 5.84 -1.70
C LEU A 58 -6.68 4.33 -1.39
N ILE A 59 -5.64 3.64 -1.84
CA ILE A 59 -5.26 2.31 -1.36
C ILE A 59 -3.89 2.43 -0.71
N HIS A 60 -3.84 2.24 0.61
CA HIS A 60 -2.61 2.15 1.40
C HIS A 60 -2.14 0.70 1.47
N LEU A 61 -0.85 0.49 1.26
CA LEU A 61 -0.20 -0.81 1.24
C LEU A 61 0.94 -0.80 2.25
N ARG A 62 0.68 -1.40 3.41
CA ARG A 62 1.60 -1.35 4.55
C ARG A 62 2.18 -2.74 4.82
N PRO A 63 3.49 -2.84 5.09
CA PRO A 63 4.09 -4.12 5.43
C PRO A 63 3.53 -4.60 6.77
N ALA A 64 3.20 -5.87 6.83
CA ALA A 64 2.78 -6.58 8.03
C ALA A 64 3.82 -7.65 8.39
N THR A 65 3.61 -8.32 9.53
CA THR A 65 4.49 -9.39 9.98
C THR A 65 4.50 -10.57 9.00
N GLY A 66 5.63 -11.25 8.87
CA GLY A 66 5.73 -12.47 8.05
C GLY A 66 5.73 -12.22 6.53
N GLY A 67 6.18 -11.05 6.05
CA GLY A 67 6.28 -10.75 4.62
C GLY A 67 4.93 -10.50 3.93
N THR A 68 3.89 -10.24 4.71
CA THR A 68 2.55 -9.92 4.21
C THR A 68 2.34 -8.41 4.09
N ILE A 69 1.30 -8.01 3.38
CA ILE A 69 0.93 -6.63 3.10
C ILE A 69 -0.52 -6.42 3.52
N THR A 70 -0.75 -5.41 4.33
CA THR A 70 -2.09 -4.94 4.70
C THR A 70 -2.56 -3.97 3.63
N VAL A 71 -3.84 -4.09 3.24
CA VAL A 71 -4.46 -3.23 2.23
C VAL A 71 -5.55 -2.41 2.92
N ASP A 72 -5.35 -1.11 3.07
CA ASP A 72 -6.34 -0.21 3.66
C ASP A 72 -6.87 0.76 2.61
N LEU A 73 -8.18 0.97 2.63
CA LEU A 73 -8.89 1.78 1.65
C LEU A 73 -9.34 3.07 2.33
N ALA A 74 -9.23 4.20 1.63
CA ALA A 74 -9.77 5.46 2.10
C ALA A 74 -10.45 6.25 0.99
N ALA A 75 -11.36 7.12 1.41
CA ALA A 75 -12.17 7.96 0.55
C ALA A 75 -12.47 9.27 1.26
N GLY A 76 -12.05 10.39 0.68
CA GLY A 76 -12.21 11.70 1.32
C GLY A 76 -12.12 12.89 0.37
N PRO A 77 -12.31 14.11 0.91
CA PRO A 77 -12.01 15.34 0.18
C PRO A 77 -10.54 15.37 -0.24
N TRP A 78 -10.27 16.03 -1.37
CA TRP A 78 -8.89 16.20 -1.83
C TRP A 78 -8.04 16.93 -0.79
N GLY A 79 -6.83 16.43 -0.57
CA GLY A 79 -5.84 17.08 0.29
C GLY A 79 -6.01 16.76 1.77
N ASP A 80 -7.01 15.96 2.14
CA ASP A 80 -7.20 15.47 3.50
C ASP A 80 -7.14 13.93 3.53
N ARG A 81 -5.91 13.43 3.58
CA ARG A 81 -5.57 11.98 3.56
C ARG A 81 -6.00 11.24 4.83
N ASP A 82 -6.34 11.97 5.89
CA ASP A 82 -6.77 11.43 7.18
C ASP A 82 -8.27 11.63 7.45
N ALA A 83 -8.94 12.56 6.75
CA ALA A 83 -10.40 12.71 6.83
C ALA A 83 -11.17 11.58 6.15
N GLY A 84 -10.52 10.72 5.36
CA GLY A 84 -11.19 9.58 4.75
C GLY A 84 -11.43 8.45 5.75
N ARG A 85 -12.62 7.83 5.70
CA ARG A 85 -12.88 6.58 6.44
C ARG A 85 -11.90 5.51 5.96
N ARG A 86 -10.99 5.05 6.84
CA ARG A 86 -10.09 3.93 6.57
C ARG A 86 -10.79 2.59 6.83
N VAL A 87 -10.73 1.70 5.86
CA VAL A 87 -11.28 0.34 5.94
C VAL A 87 -10.23 -0.65 5.47
N SER A 88 -9.86 -1.60 6.33
CA SER A 88 -8.96 -2.69 5.94
C SER A 88 -9.69 -3.70 5.05
N LEU A 89 -9.04 -4.08 3.96
CA LEU A 89 -9.59 -5.01 2.96
C LEU A 89 -9.20 -6.45 3.27
N GLY A 90 -9.88 -7.04 4.27
CA GLY A 90 -9.64 -8.42 4.69
C GLY A 90 -8.30 -8.60 5.41
N ASP A 91 -7.80 -9.84 5.42
CA ASP A 91 -6.55 -10.20 6.09
C ASP A 91 -5.31 -9.77 5.28
N PRO A 92 -4.14 -9.57 5.93
CA PRO A 92 -2.89 -9.31 5.23
C PRO A 92 -2.57 -10.39 4.20
N VAL A 93 -2.13 -9.97 3.01
CA VAL A 93 -1.87 -10.87 1.88
C VAL A 93 -0.37 -11.01 1.61
N PRO A 94 0.12 -12.17 1.14
CA PRO A 94 1.49 -12.30 0.65
C PRO A 94 1.76 -11.33 -0.50
N ALA A 95 3.00 -10.82 -0.59
CA ALA A 95 3.40 -9.91 -1.67
C ALA A 95 3.15 -10.48 -3.09
N ALA A 96 3.30 -11.80 -3.26
CA ALA A 96 3.05 -12.49 -4.51
C ALA A 96 1.58 -12.43 -4.97
N ASP A 97 0.64 -12.36 -4.02
CA ASP A 97 -0.79 -12.36 -4.29
C ASP A 97 -1.38 -10.96 -4.46
N LEU A 98 -0.61 -9.92 -4.12
CA LEU A 98 -1.07 -8.53 -4.15
C LEU A 98 -1.65 -8.14 -5.51
N LYS A 99 -1.01 -8.58 -6.62
CA LYS A 99 -1.48 -8.27 -7.98
C LYS A 99 -2.93 -8.70 -8.21
N ALA A 100 -3.31 -9.88 -7.71
CA ALA A 100 -4.66 -10.40 -7.87
C ALA A 100 -5.67 -9.66 -6.97
N ARG A 101 -5.20 -9.06 -5.88
CA ARG A 101 -6.03 -8.32 -4.91
C ARG A 101 -6.32 -6.87 -5.33
N LEU A 102 -5.47 -6.26 -6.14
CA LEU A 102 -5.60 -4.84 -6.52
C LEU A 102 -6.94 -4.48 -7.21
N PRO A 103 -7.48 -5.28 -8.16
CA PRO A 103 -8.77 -4.95 -8.79
C PRO A 103 -9.92 -4.87 -7.77
N GLU A 104 -9.98 -5.81 -6.84
CA GLU A 104 -10.98 -5.81 -5.76
C GLU A 104 -10.79 -4.62 -4.81
N ALA A 105 -9.54 -4.26 -4.50
CA ALA A 105 -9.25 -3.07 -3.70
C ALA A 105 -9.77 -1.79 -4.36
N VAL A 106 -9.64 -1.69 -5.68
CA VAL A 106 -10.18 -0.56 -6.46
C VAL A 106 -11.70 -0.55 -6.41
N GLU A 107 -12.36 -1.68 -6.63
CA GLU A 107 -13.83 -1.78 -6.54
C GLU A 107 -14.34 -1.40 -5.14
N ALA A 108 -13.71 -1.93 -4.09
CA ALA A 108 -14.06 -1.64 -2.72
C ALA A 108 -13.82 -0.16 -2.36
N ALA A 109 -12.70 0.43 -2.76
CA ALA A 109 -12.41 1.86 -2.54
C ALA A 109 -13.42 2.76 -3.26
N ASN A 110 -13.86 2.35 -4.46
CA ASN A 110 -14.85 3.09 -5.22
C ASN A 110 -16.26 3.03 -4.60
N ALA A 111 -16.55 1.96 -3.85
CA ALA A 111 -17.80 1.79 -3.10
C ALA A 111 -17.84 2.59 -1.79
N LEU A 112 -16.70 3.11 -1.32
CA LEU A 112 -16.68 3.94 -0.11
C LEU A 112 -17.43 5.25 -0.33
N THR A 113 -18.33 5.56 0.59
CA THR A 113 -18.96 6.88 0.71
C THR A 113 -18.08 7.77 1.59
N PRO A 114 -18.07 9.10 1.35
CA PRO A 114 -17.38 10.02 2.25
C PRO A 114 -18.02 9.94 3.65
N PRO A 115 -17.27 10.26 4.72
CA PRO A 115 -17.88 10.40 6.04
C PRO A 115 -18.95 11.49 6.02
N ASP A 116 -19.99 11.31 6.84
CA ASP A 116 -20.99 12.35 7.03
C ASP A 116 -20.31 13.65 7.48
N PRO A 117 -20.76 14.83 7.00
CA PRO A 117 -20.26 16.09 7.51
C PRO A 117 -20.47 16.15 9.02
N PRO A 118 -19.52 16.74 9.79
CA PRO A 118 -19.70 16.90 11.23
C PRO A 118 -21.02 17.63 11.48
N SER A 119 -21.87 17.07 12.36
CA SER A 119 -23.10 17.73 12.77
C SER A 119 -22.74 19.03 13.48
N SER A 120 -23.07 20.17 12.86
CA SER A 120 -22.90 21.52 13.41
C SER A 120 -23.80 21.78 14.61
#